data_AF-A0A7J7JZ86-F1
#
_entry.id   AF-A0A7J7JZ86-F1
#
_cell.length_a   1.000
_cell.length_b   1.000
_cell.length_c   1.000
_cell.angle_alpha   90.00
_cell.angle_beta   90.00
_cell.angle_gamma   90.00
#
_symmetry.space_group_name_H-M   'P 1'
#
loop_
_entity.id
_entity.type
_entity.pdbx_description
1 polymer ?
#
loop_
_entity_poly.entity_id
_entity_poly.type
_entity_poly.pdbx_seq_one_letter_code
_entity_poly.pdbx_strand_id
1 'polypeptide(L)'
;MARQVIQVLNISVLLHNPFHVIFLIGILLIIEIAAGITGYVLRADVNDLVNTGLTQTIGQYNDSEHGGVTKAWDNLQMKLECCGVTNSSDYTKAGKEVPPSCGSFESTLIGIVFACCLGRAIKREHSYA
;
A
#
# COMPACT_ATOMS: atom_id res chain seq x y z
N MET A 1 5.15 -4.12 -12.13
CA MET A 1 4.43 -4.09 -13.41
C MET A 1 5.08 -4.97 -14.48
N ALA A 2 6.41 -5.12 -14.50
CA ALA A 2 7.14 -6.08 -15.33
C ALA A 2 6.56 -7.53 -15.38
N ARG A 3 6.03 -8.06 -14.26
CA ARG A 3 5.42 -9.40 -14.21
C ARG A 3 4.12 -9.53 -15.03
N GLN A 4 3.41 -8.42 -15.25
CA GLN A 4 2.19 -8.37 -16.07
C GLN A 4 2.53 -8.22 -17.55
N VAL A 5 3.63 -7.52 -17.89
CA VAL A 5 4.08 -7.30 -19.28
C VAL A 5 4.47 -8.62 -19.96
N ILE A 6 5.07 -9.55 -19.22
CA ILE A 6 5.45 -10.89 -19.73
C ILE A 6 4.22 -11.75 -20.05
N GLN A 7 3.09 -11.54 -19.37
CA GLN A 7 1.85 -12.32 -19.57
C GLN A 7 1.06 -11.87 -20.82
N VAL A 8 1.29 -10.65 -21.32
CA VAL A 8 0.64 -10.11 -22.53
C VAL A 8 1.29 -10.64 -23.81
N LEU A 9 2.57 -11.01 -23.75
CA LEU A 9 3.30 -11.64 -24.85
C LEU A 9 2.99 -13.14 -24.87
N ASN A 10 1.96 -13.54 -25.61
CA ASN A 10 1.65 -14.94 -25.85
C ASN A 10 2.86 -15.66 -26.48
N ILE A 11 3.21 -16.86 -25.99
CA ILE A 11 4.31 -17.71 -26.48
C ILE A 11 4.21 -17.93 -28.01
N SER A 12 2.99 -17.92 -28.57
CA SER A 12 2.73 -18.02 -30.00
C SER A 12 3.39 -16.90 -30.84
N VAL A 13 3.52 -15.69 -30.30
CA VAL A 13 4.14 -14.53 -30.98
C VAL A 13 5.66 -14.70 -31.07
N LEU A 14 6.27 -15.35 -30.08
CA LEU A 14 7.70 -15.67 -30.04
C LEU A 14 8.09 -16.73 -31.10
N LEU A 15 7.15 -17.60 -31.48
CA LEU A 15 7.38 -18.69 -32.43
C LEU A 15 7.17 -18.28 -33.90
N HIS A 16 6.50 -17.16 -34.18
CA HIS A 16 6.14 -16.80 -35.56
C HIS A 16 7.26 -16.03 -36.29
N ASN A 17 7.92 -15.03 -35.68
CA ASN A 17 9.02 -14.28 -36.30
C ASN A 17 9.90 -13.52 -35.27
N PRO A 18 11.23 -13.74 -35.23
CA PRO A 18 12.11 -13.13 -34.22
C PRO A 18 12.26 -11.61 -34.38
N PHE A 19 12.05 -11.07 -35.59
CA PHE A 19 12.17 -9.64 -35.87
C PHE A 19 11.04 -8.80 -35.22
N HIS A 20 9.83 -9.34 -35.11
CA HIS A 20 8.68 -8.62 -34.53
C HIS A 20 8.79 -8.44 -33.01
N VAL A 21 9.45 -9.38 -32.32
CA VAL A 21 9.57 -9.39 -30.86
C VAL A 21 10.42 -8.22 -30.37
N ILE A 22 11.51 -7.91 -31.09
CA ILE A 22 12.43 -6.81 -30.73
C ILE A 22 11.70 -5.47 -30.79
N PHE A 23 10.88 -5.26 -31.82
CA PHE A 23 10.09 -4.05 -31.99
C PHE A 23 9.03 -3.88 -30.88
N LEU A 24 8.30 -4.95 -30.54
CA LEU A 24 7.29 -4.93 -29.49
C LEU A 24 7.88 -4.63 -28.10
N ILE A 25 9.03 -5.22 -27.77
CA ILE A 25 9.72 -4.96 -26.50
C ILE A 25 10.20 -3.51 -26.43
N GLY A 26 10.71 -2.96 -27.54
CA GLY A 26 11.12 -1.56 -27.61
C GLY A 26 9.97 -0.59 -27.28
N ILE A 27 8.78 -0.82 -27.86
CA ILE A 27 7.60 -0.01 -27.59
C ILE A 27 7.16 -0.13 -26.12
N LEU A 28 7.12 -1.35 -25.58
CA LEU A 28 6.74 -1.58 -24.18
C LEU A 28 7.69 -0.90 -23.21
N LEU A 29 9.00 -0.89 -23.50
CA LEU A 29 9.99 -0.21 -22.69
C LEU A 29 9.78 1.31 -22.68
N ILE A 30 9.44 1.91 -23.84
CA ILE A 30 9.11 3.33 -23.91
C ILE A 30 7.85 3.65 -23.09
N ILE A 31 6.82 2.81 -23.18
CA ILE A 31 5.58 2.97 -22.42
C ILE A 31 5.83 2.84 -20.91
N GLU A 32 6.64 1.88 -20.46
CA GLU A 32 6.95 1.69 -19.04
C GLU A 32 7.73 2.90 -18.46
N ILE A 33 8.66 3.46 -19.24
CA ILE A 33 9.38 4.68 -18.84
C ILE A 33 8.40 5.85 -18.74
N ALA A 34 7.54 6.04 -19.75
CA ALA A 34 6.53 7.10 -19.74
C ALA A 34 5.56 6.96 -18.55
N ALA A 35 5.10 5.75 -18.25
CA ALA A 35 4.25 5.45 -17.11
C ALA A 35 4.97 5.71 -15.77
N GLY A 36 6.26 5.36 -15.67
CA GLY A 36 7.09 5.65 -14.50
C GLY A 36 7.24 7.15 -14.24
N ILE A 37 7.53 7.94 -15.29
CA ILE A 37 7.62 9.41 -15.19
C ILE A 37 6.26 9.99 -14.78
N THR A 38 5.19 9.55 -15.43
CA THR A 38 3.83 10.03 -15.13
C THR A 38 3.43 9.71 -13.70
N GLY A 39 3.72 8.49 -13.23
CA GLY A 39 3.46 8.07 -11.86
C GLY A 39 4.28 8.88 -10.84
N TYR A 40 5.50 9.26 -11.17
CA TYR A 40 6.31 10.15 -10.30
C TYR A 40 5.73 11.56 -10.23
N VAL A 41 5.32 12.14 -11.36
CA VAL A 41 4.73 13.48 -11.42
C VAL A 41 3.40 13.53 -10.66
N LEU A 42 2.54 12.52 -10.84
CA LEU A 42 1.21 12.46 -10.23
C LEU A 42 1.22 11.93 -8.78
N ARG A 43 2.38 11.62 -8.20
CA ARG A 43 2.46 11.02 -6.86
C ARG A 43 1.75 11.83 -5.78
N ALA A 44 1.80 13.17 -5.88
CA ALA A 44 1.22 14.07 -4.89
C ALA A 44 -0.30 14.07 -5.01
N ASP A 45 -0.82 14.21 -6.22
CA ASP A 45 -2.25 14.23 -6.50
C ASP A 45 -2.91 12.88 -6.17
N VAL A 46 -2.24 11.76 -6.48
CA VAL A 46 -2.71 10.42 -6.08
C VAL A 46 -2.76 10.31 -4.57
N ASN A 47 -1.75 10.81 -3.84
CA ASN A 47 -1.73 10.75 -2.38
C ASN A 47 -2.90 11.56 -1.79
N ASP A 48 -3.12 12.78 -2.28
CA ASP A 48 -4.22 13.64 -1.82
C ASP A 48 -5.61 13.03 -2.11
N LEU A 49 -5.79 12.51 -3.32
CA LEU A 49 -7.02 11.83 -3.73
C LEU A 49 -7.30 10.58 -2.89
N VAL A 50 -6.27 9.76 -2.65
CA VAL A 50 -6.37 8.55 -1.83
C VAL A 50 -6.68 8.92 -0.38
N ASN A 51 -5.99 9.89 0.21
CA ASN A 51 -6.24 10.32 1.58
C ASN A 51 -7.67 10.86 1.73
N THR A 52 -8.10 11.73 0.83
CA THR A 52 -9.46 12.30 0.86
C THR A 52 -10.53 11.22 0.72
N GLY A 53 -10.37 10.31 -0.25
CA GLY A 53 -11.30 9.20 -0.44
C GLY A 53 -11.36 8.26 0.76
N LEU A 54 -10.20 7.89 1.31
CA LEU A 54 -10.14 7.03 2.49
C LEU A 54 -10.76 7.72 3.71
N THR A 55 -10.44 8.99 3.97
CA THR A 55 -11.02 9.75 5.09
C THR A 55 -12.55 9.78 4.99
N GLN A 56 -13.12 9.93 3.79
CA GLN A 56 -14.57 9.89 3.60
C GLN A 56 -15.15 8.50 3.91
N THR A 57 -14.49 7.42 3.49
CA THR A 57 -15.00 6.05 3.70
C THR A 57 -14.93 5.58 5.15
N ILE A 58 -14.12 6.23 6.00
CA ILE A 58 -14.02 5.85 7.42
C ILE A 58 -15.35 6.08 8.16
N GLY A 59 -16.16 7.06 7.73
CA GLY A 59 -17.50 7.32 8.26
C GLY A 59 -18.50 6.21 7.94
N GLN A 60 -18.23 5.39 6.93
CA GLN A 60 -19.06 4.25 6.53
C GLN A 60 -18.63 2.94 7.22
N TYR A 61 -17.59 3.00 8.05
CA TYR A 61 -17.10 1.83 8.77
C TYR A 61 -18.17 1.30 9.75
N ASN A 62 -18.40 -0.01 9.71
CA ASN A 62 -19.41 -0.69 10.52
C ASN A 62 -20.87 -0.22 10.29
N ASP A 63 -21.16 0.37 9.12
CA ASP A 63 -22.53 0.63 8.69
C ASP A 63 -23.14 -0.64 8.09
N SER A 64 -24.38 -0.95 8.48
CA SER A 64 -25.11 -2.15 8.06
C SER A 64 -25.34 -2.24 6.54
N GLU A 65 -25.46 -1.09 5.86
CA GLU A 65 -25.56 -1.01 4.39
C GLU A 65 -24.20 -1.12 3.67
N HIS A 66 -23.08 -0.92 4.37
CA HIS A 66 -21.74 -0.79 3.77
C HIS A 66 -20.74 -1.86 4.27
N GLY A 67 -21.20 -3.09 4.51
CA GLY A 67 -20.34 -4.18 5.01
C GLY A 67 -19.10 -4.48 4.13
N GLY A 68 -19.15 -4.16 2.83
CA GLY A 68 -18.00 -4.25 1.94
C GLY A 68 -16.87 -3.27 2.28
N VAL A 69 -17.21 -2.07 2.77
CA VAL A 69 -16.26 -1.04 3.19
C VAL A 69 -15.52 -1.48 4.44
N THR A 70 -16.23 -2.02 5.43
CA THR A 70 -15.64 -2.61 6.65
C THR A 70 -14.62 -3.69 6.31
N LYS A 71 -14.98 -4.65 5.45
CA LYS A 71 -14.08 -5.73 5.04
C LYS A 71 -12.87 -5.22 4.27
N ALA A 72 -13.03 -4.22 3.41
CA ALA A 72 -11.92 -3.60 2.69
C ALA A 72 -10.94 -2.94 3.67
N TRP A 73 -11.46 -2.18 4.65
CA TRP A 73 -10.66 -1.55 5.70
C TRP A 73 -9.90 -2.56 6.55
N ASP A 74 -10.55 -3.65 6.98
CA ASP A 74 -9.88 -4.68 7.78
C ASP A 74 -8.73 -5.35 7.01
N ASN A 75 -8.94 -5.69 5.73
CA ASN A 75 -7.91 -6.29 4.90
C ASN A 75 -6.76 -5.32 4.62
N LEU A 76 -7.06 -4.06 4.33
CA LEU A 76 -6.05 -3.03 4.10
C LEU A 76 -5.16 -2.86 5.32
N GLN A 77 -5.78 -2.69 6.49
CA GLN A 77 -5.06 -2.48 7.75
C GLN A 77 -4.18 -3.69 8.06
N MET A 78 -4.74 -4.91 8.08
CA MET A 78 -3.97 -6.14 8.36
C MET A 78 -2.82 -6.36 7.36
N LYS A 79 -2.98 -5.98 6.09
CA LYS A 79 -1.97 -6.23 5.05
C LYS A 79 -0.90 -5.14 4.95
N LEU A 80 -1.22 -3.92 5.34
CA LEU A 80 -0.32 -2.76 5.26
C LEU A 80 0.28 -2.35 6.59
N GLU A 81 -0.16 -2.96 7.67
CA GLU A 81 0.34 -2.66 9.00
C GLU A 81 0.06 -1.24 9.51
N CYS A 82 -1.13 -0.74 9.17
CA CYS A 82 -1.58 0.61 9.49
C CYS A 82 -2.93 0.63 10.21
N CYS A 83 -3.26 1.77 10.82
CA CYS A 83 -4.54 1.99 11.50
C CYS A 83 -5.06 3.41 11.20
N GLY A 84 -6.18 3.48 10.48
CA GLY A 84 -6.74 4.74 9.97
C GLY A 84 -5.98 5.31 8.77
N VAL A 85 -6.33 6.52 8.36
CA VAL A 85 -5.68 7.22 7.22
C VAL A 85 -4.36 7.83 7.68
N THR A 86 -4.41 8.58 8.79
CA THR A 86 -3.25 9.17 9.45
C THR A 86 -2.96 8.45 10.76
N ASN A 87 -4.00 8.22 11.57
CA ASN A 87 -3.89 7.57 12.88
C ASN A 87 -5.21 6.90 13.28
N SER A 88 -5.16 6.05 14.31
CA SER A 88 -6.35 5.42 14.92
C SER A 88 -7.41 6.44 15.38
N SER A 89 -7.00 7.67 15.68
CA SER A 89 -7.90 8.78 16.02
C SER A 89 -8.87 9.16 14.90
N ASP A 90 -8.63 8.73 13.65
CA ASP A 90 -9.50 9.08 12.54
C ASP A 90 -10.87 8.38 12.64
N TYR A 91 -10.90 7.19 13.25
CA TYR A 91 -12.15 6.51 13.60
C TYR A 91 -12.92 7.30 14.67
N THR A 92 -12.25 7.74 15.73
CA THR A 92 -12.92 8.48 16.82
C THR A 92 -13.42 9.84 16.37
N LYS A 93 -12.69 10.53 15.48
CA LYS A 93 -13.15 11.78 14.82
C LYS A 93 -14.40 11.56 13.96
N ALA A 94 -14.52 10.40 13.34
CA ALA A 94 -15.69 10.01 12.55
C ALA A 94 -16.84 9.44 13.41
N GLY A 95 -16.71 9.43 14.75
CA GLY A 95 -17.71 8.85 15.65
C GLY A 95 -17.80 7.33 15.56
N LYS A 96 -16.73 6.67 15.10
CA LYS A 96 -16.62 5.21 14.99
C LYS A 96 -15.66 4.65 16.04
N GLU A 97 -15.92 3.43 16.48
CA GLU A 97 -14.97 2.69 17.32
C GLU A 97 -13.79 2.20 16.48
N VAL A 98 -12.61 2.17 17.10
CA VAL A 98 -11.38 1.68 16.47
C VAL A 98 -11.53 0.18 16.23
N PRO A 99 -11.26 -0.30 15.01
CA PRO A 99 -11.48 -1.69 14.66
C PRO A 99 -10.44 -2.64 15.26
N PRO A 100 -10.78 -3.92 15.47
CA PRO A 100 -9.83 -4.91 15.97
C PRO A 100 -8.67 -5.14 15.00
N SER A 101 -8.85 -4.85 13.70
CA SER A 101 -7.80 -4.92 12.68
C SER A 101 -6.65 -3.93 12.90
N CYS A 102 -6.84 -2.90 13.74
CA CYS A 102 -5.77 -2.01 14.19
C CYS A 102 -4.90 -2.58 15.33
N GLY A 103 -5.35 -3.64 16.01
CA GLY A 103 -4.88 -4.04 17.33
C GLY A 103 -3.82 -5.14 17.37
N SER A 104 -3.28 -5.57 16.24
CA SER A 104 -2.28 -6.64 16.21
C SER A 104 -1.32 -6.50 15.03
N PHE A 105 -0.60 -5.38 14.97
CA PHE A 105 0.72 -5.39 14.34
C PHE A 105 1.70 -5.96 15.34
N GLU A 106 1.56 -7.27 15.56
CA GLU A 106 2.63 -8.09 16.11
C GLU A 106 3.70 -8.22 15.02
N SER A 107 4.32 -7.08 14.84
CA SER A 107 5.56 -6.79 14.20
C SER A 107 6.49 -8.00 14.35
N THR A 108 6.87 -8.59 13.22
CA THR A 108 7.55 -9.89 13.10
C THR A 108 8.58 -10.10 14.22
N LEU A 109 8.24 -10.98 15.18
CA LEU A 109 8.95 -11.27 16.43
C LEU A 109 10.49 -11.44 16.28
N ILE A 110 10.98 -11.84 15.11
CA ILE A 110 12.41 -12.05 14.86
C ILE A 110 13.18 -10.73 14.70
N GLY A 111 12.58 -9.68 14.12
CA GLY A 111 13.27 -8.40 13.90
C GLY A 111 13.29 -7.49 15.13
N ILE A 112 12.32 -7.66 16.03
CA ILE A 112 11.99 -6.63 17.04
C ILE A 112 12.56 -6.94 18.39
N VAL A 113 12.82 -8.21 18.70
CA VAL A 113 13.61 -8.53 19.89
C VAL A 113 15.00 -7.89 19.78
N PHE A 114 15.63 -7.89 18.61
CA PHE A 114 16.90 -7.18 18.40
C PHE A 114 16.74 -5.65 18.38
N ALA A 115 15.78 -5.11 17.62
CA ALA A 115 15.62 -3.65 17.49
C ALA A 115 15.05 -2.96 18.74
N CYS A 116 14.12 -3.59 19.47
CA CYS A 116 13.49 -3.01 20.67
C CYS A 116 14.40 -3.11 21.89
N CYS A 117 15.19 -4.19 22.06
CA CYS A 117 16.19 -4.27 23.11
C CYS A 117 17.35 -3.28 22.88
N LEU A 118 17.83 -3.12 21.65
CA LEU A 118 18.82 -2.09 21.32
C LEU A 118 18.24 -0.67 21.41
N GLY A 119 17.01 -0.46 20.97
CA GLY A 119 16.32 0.84 21.07
C GLY A 119 16.02 1.27 22.50
N ARG A 120 15.71 0.33 23.41
CA ARG A 120 15.56 0.60 24.85
C ARG A 120 16.89 0.97 25.51
N ALA A 121 18.01 0.43 25.05
CA ALA A 121 19.34 0.81 25.52
C ALA A 121 19.71 2.24 25.08
N ILE A 122 19.40 2.63 23.84
CA ILE A 122 19.73 3.97 23.30
C ILE A 122 18.80 5.07 23.82
N LYS A 123 17.49 4.80 23.98
CA LYS A 123 16.51 5.81 24.43
C LYS A 123 16.64 6.18 25.92
N ARG A 124 17.39 5.40 26.71
CA ARG A 124 17.67 5.72 28.12
C ARG A 124 18.69 6.85 28.29
N GLU A 125 19.56 7.10 27.31
CA GLU A 125 20.59 8.17 27.41
C GLU A 125 20.05 9.55 26.98
N HIS A 126 19.13 9.62 26.03
CA HIS A 126 18.60 10.90 25.53
C HIS A 126 17.47 11.52 26.36
N SER A 127 17.07 10.89 27.48
CA SER A 127 16.01 11.41 28.37
C SER A 127 16.55 11.89 29.73
N TYR A 128 17.88 11.91 29.92
CA TYR A 128 18.56 12.42 31.12
C TYR A 128 19.69 13.42 30.79
N ALA A 129 19.66 14.02 29.60
CA ALA A 129 20.46 15.17 29.20
C ALA A 129 19.53 16.32 28.77
#